data_AF-W8F326-F1
#
_entry.id   AF-W8F326-F1
#
_cell.length_a   1.000
_cell.length_b   1.000
_cell.length_c   1.000
_cell.angle_alpha   90.00
_cell.angle_beta   90.00
_cell.angle_gamma   90.00
#
_symmetry.space_group_name_H-M   'P 1'
#
loop_
_entity.id
_entity.type
_entity.pdbx_description
1 polymer ?
#
loop_
_entity_poly.entity_id
_entity_poly.type
_entity_poly.pdbx_seq_one_letter_code
_entity_poly.pdbx_strand_id
1 'polypeptide(L)'
;MQFCLNPAHVSPEFPSGYWLAPTPPASAAQWHATLQALADDRTRFLAHLHRAPDLFAPFPHGTGQSLLREALVIADHNAYHVGQIVLVRQLLGAWE
;
A
#
# COMPACT_ATOMS: atom_id res chain seq x y z
N MET A 1 4.30 -1.53 -4.11
CA MET A 1 5.58 -0.85 -4.43
C MET A 1 6.55 -1.71 -5.23
N GLN A 2 6.93 -2.90 -4.75
CA GLN A 2 7.94 -3.73 -5.42
C GLN A 2 7.60 -4.05 -6.88
N PHE A 3 6.32 -4.31 -7.19
CA PHE A 3 5.86 -4.46 -8.56
C PHE A 3 6.21 -3.26 -9.46
N CYS A 4 6.05 -2.02 -9.00
CA CYS A 4 6.37 -0.83 -9.80
C CYS A 4 7.89 -0.58 -9.91
N LEU A 5 8.66 -0.94 -8.87
CA LEU A 5 10.07 -0.55 -8.75
C LEU A 5 11.07 -1.62 -9.20
N ASN A 6 10.68 -2.89 -9.21
CA ASN A 6 11.56 -3.99 -9.49
C ASN A 6 10.94 -4.89 -10.57
N PRO A 7 11.43 -4.83 -11.82
CA PRO A 7 10.93 -5.67 -12.91
C PRO A 7 11.07 -7.18 -12.67
N ALA A 8 11.96 -7.59 -11.75
CA ALA A 8 12.14 -8.98 -11.35
C ALA A 8 11.25 -9.39 -10.16
N HIS A 9 10.43 -8.48 -9.63
CA HIS A 9 9.51 -8.80 -8.54
C HIS A 9 8.38 -9.70 -9.04
N VAL A 10 8.25 -10.86 -8.39
CA VAL A 10 7.09 -11.73 -8.54
C VAL A 10 6.13 -11.43 -7.39
N SER A 11 4.93 -10.97 -7.72
CA SER A 11 3.90 -10.72 -6.73
C SER A 11 3.39 -12.03 -6.13
N PRO A 12 3.06 -12.07 -4.82
CA PRO A 12 2.45 -13.24 -4.19
C PRO A 12 1.18 -13.69 -4.91
N GLU A 13 0.85 -14.98 -4.77
CA GLU A 13 -0.42 -15.53 -5.23
C GLU A 13 -1.58 -14.82 -4.52
N PHE A 14 -2.58 -14.38 -5.28
CA PHE A 14 -3.77 -13.74 -4.71
C PHE A 14 -4.90 -14.75 -4.49
N PRO A 15 -5.64 -14.71 -3.36
CA PRO A 15 -5.43 -13.83 -2.19
C PRO A 15 -4.49 -14.42 -1.13
N SER A 16 -4.22 -15.73 -1.19
CA SER A 16 -3.57 -16.51 -0.13
C SER A 16 -2.21 -15.95 0.30
N GLY A 17 -1.37 -15.53 -0.65
CA GLY A 17 -0.02 -15.03 -0.40
C GLY A 17 0.04 -13.65 0.24
N TYR A 18 -1.09 -12.94 0.34
CA TYR A 18 -1.15 -11.62 0.99
C TYR A 18 -1.71 -11.71 2.41
N TRP A 19 -2.42 -12.79 2.75
CA TRP A 19 -3.08 -12.89 4.05
C TRP A 19 -2.05 -13.34 5.08
N LEU A 20 -1.90 -12.55 6.14
CA LEU A 20 -1.04 -12.91 7.25
C LEU A 20 -1.71 -13.99 8.11
N ALA A 21 -0.91 -14.92 8.62
CA ALA A 21 -1.36 -15.79 9.69
C ALA A 21 -1.74 -14.94 10.93
N PRO A 22 -2.67 -15.41 11.79
CA PRO A 22 -3.02 -14.70 13.01
C PRO A 22 -1.79 -14.36 13.85
N THR A 23 -1.61 -13.08 14.18
CA THR A 23 -0.53 -12.61 15.04
C THR A 23 -1.07 -12.18 16.39
N PRO A 24 -0.27 -12.24 17.47
CA PRO A 24 -0.63 -11.59 18.73
C PRO A 24 -0.83 -10.07 18.54
N PRO A 25 -1.53 -9.41 19.48
CA PRO A 25 -1.64 -7.95 19.47
C PRO A 25 -0.26 -7.28 19.35
N ALA A 26 -0.16 -6.28 18.49
CA ALA A 26 1.09 -5.56 18.27
C ALA A 26 1.45 -4.71 19.51
N SER A 27 2.75 -4.64 19.81
CA SER A 27 3.29 -3.66 20.76
C SER A 27 3.25 -2.24 20.21
N ALA A 28 3.33 -1.24 21.09
CA ALA A 28 3.41 0.17 20.70
C ALA A 28 4.61 0.45 19.76
N ALA A 29 5.74 -0.23 19.95
CA ALA A 29 6.90 -0.10 19.07
C ALA A 29 6.64 -0.65 17.67
N GLN A 30 6.00 -1.82 17.56
CA GLN A 30 5.60 -2.40 16.26
C GLN A 30 4.57 -1.52 15.55
N TRP A 31 3.65 -0.93 16.29
CA TRP A 31 2.70 0.04 15.76
C TRP A 31 3.42 1.26 15.16
N HIS A 32 4.32 1.89 15.92
CA HIS A 32 5.04 3.07 15.45
C HIS A 32 5.96 2.76 14.25
N ALA A 33 6.62 1.60 14.27
CA ALA A 33 7.42 1.13 13.14
C ALA A 33 6.56 0.93 11.87
N THR A 34 5.33 0.44 12.02
CA THR A 34 4.39 0.28 10.89
C THR A 34 4.00 1.64 10.31
N LEU A 35 3.69 2.62 11.16
CA LEU A 35 3.37 3.98 10.71
C LEU A 35 4.54 4.64 9.96
N GLN A 36 5.76 4.47 10.47
CA GLN A 36 6.97 4.96 9.82
C GLN A 36 7.17 4.30 8.45
N ALA A 37 7.04 2.97 8.37
CA ALA A 37 7.18 2.23 7.12
C ALA A 37 6.15 2.69 6.06
N LEU A 38 4.89 2.93 6.47
CA LEU A 38 3.85 3.48 5.58
C LEU A 38 4.22 4.88 5.05
N ALA A 39 4.75 5.75 5.91
CA ALA A 39 5.18 7.09 5.53
C ALA A 39 6.37 7.07 4.56
N ASP A 40 7.34 6.19 4.80
CA ASP A 40 8.53 6.01 3.97
C ASP A 40 8.16 5.45 2.60
N ASP A 41 7.30 4.42 2.54
CA ASP A 41 6.85 3.83 1.28
C ASP A 41 6.03 4.82 0.45
N ARG A 42 5.16 5.62 1.10
CA ARG A 42 4.46 6.72 0.42
C ARG A 42 5.45 7.72 -0.18
N THR A 43 6.44 8.15 0.59
CA THR A 43 7.45 9.12 0.14
C THR A 43 8.23 8.58 -1.05
N ARG A 44 8.66 7.31 -1.00
CA ARG A 44 9.33 6.64 -2.11
C ARG A 44 8.44 6.57 -3.36
N PHE A 45 7.15 6.29 -3.19
CA PHE A 45 6.23 6.16 -4.33
C PHE A 45 5.98 7.49 -5.01
N LEU A 46 5.76 8.56 -4.24
CA LEU A 46 5.63 9.92 -4.76
C LEU A 46 6.89 10.37 -5.50
N ALA A 47 8.07 10.08 -4.97
CA ALA A 47 9.32 10.39 -5.64
C ALA A 47 9.45 9.67 -7.00
N HIS A 48 8.93 8.46 -7.13
CA HIS A 48 8.90 7.73 -8.39
C HIS A 48 7.88 8.32 -9.37
N LEU A 49 6.68 8.67 -8.89
CA LEU A 49 5.66 9.37 -9.68
C LEU A 49 6.19 10.68 -10.28
N HIS A 50 6.88 11.50 -9.48
CA HIS A 50 7.41 12.79 -9.94
C HIS A 50 8.51 12.67 -10.99
N ARG A 51 9.21 11.54 -11.05
CA ARG A 51 10.34 11.31 -11.98
C ARG A 51 9.93 10.53 -13.22
N ALA A 52 8.71 10.02 -13.28
CA ALA A 52 8.27 9.18 -14.38
C ALA A 52 8.10 10.01 -15.66
N PRO A 53 8.72 9.61 -16.79
CA PRO A 53 8.60 10.33 -18.05
C PRO A 53 7.21 10.20 -18.68
N ASP A 54 6.53 9.08 -18.45
CA ASP A 54 5.16 8.83 -18.87
C ASP A 54 4.44 7.97 -17.82
N LEU A 55 3.35 8.49 -17.28
CA LEU A 55 2.54 7.82 -16.26
C LEU A 55 1.56 6.80 -16.84
N PHE A 56 1.26 6.90 -18.15
CA PHE A 56 0.27 6.09 -18.84
C PHE A 56 0.88 4.87 -19.54
N ALA A 57 2.18 4.92 -19.83
CA ALA A 57 2.91 3.79 -20.40
C ALA A 57 2.74 2.53 -19.51
N PRO A 58 2.37 1.38 -20.10
CA PRO A 58 2.29 0.12 -19.36
C PRO A 58 3.70 -0.35 -18.98
N PHE A 59 3.81 -0.97 -17.80
CA PHE A 59 5.04 -1.62 -17.37
C PHE A 59 5.37 -2.81 -18.28
N PRO A 60 6.61 -2.95 -18.77
CA PRO A 60 7.01 -4.07 -19.62
C PRO A 60 6.83 -5.45 -18.97
N HIS A 61 6.98 -5.52 -17.65
CA HIS A 61 6.83 -6.73 -16.83
C HIS A 61 5.41 -6.92 -16.29
N GLY A 62 4.48 -6.03 -16.64
CA GLY A 62 3.08 -6.12 -16.25
C GLY A 62 2.21 -6.78 -17.31
N THR A 63 0.91 -6.88 -17.01
CA THR A 63 -0.13 -7.34 -17.93
C THR A 63 -0.97 -6.17 -18.48
N GLY A 64 -0.43 -4.94 -18.41
CA GLY A 64 -1.10 -3.71 -18.86
C GLY A 64 -1.23 -2.64 -17.77
N GLN A 65 -0.70 -2.87 -16.57
CA GLN A 65 -0.66 -1.85 -15.51
C GLN A 65 0.29 -0.72 -15.90
N SER A 66 -0.12 0.53 -15.65
CA SER A 66 0.73 1.72 -15.75
C SER A 66 1.00 2.29 -14.35
N LEU A 67 1.99 3.19 -14.24
CA LEU A 67 2.29 3.82 -12.96
C LEU A 67 1.11 4.64 -12.41
N LEU A 68 0.33 5.30 -13.29
CA LEU A 68 -0.89 5.99 -12.89
C LEU A 68 -1.93 5.01 -12.32
N ARG A 69 -2.15 3.88 -12.99
CA ARG A 69 -3.11 2.86 -12.53
C ARG A 69 -2.74 2.39 -11.12
N GLU A 70 -1.47 2.09 -10.88
CA GLU A 70 -1.01 1.62 -9.58
C GLU A 70 -1.15 2.72 -8.50
N ALA A 71 -0.96 3.99 -8.84
CA ALA A 71 -1.20 5.10 -7.92
C ALA A 71 -2.67 5.19 -7.48
N LEU A 72 -3.59 5.03 -8.43
CA LEU A 72 -5.02 5.03 -8.15
C LEU A 72 -5.44 3.83 -7.30
N VAL A 73 -4.92 2.64 -7.59
CA VAL A 73 -5.18 1.44 -6.78
C VAL A 73 -4.70 1.62 -5.33
N ILE A 74 -3.50 2.18 -5.14
CA ILE A 74 -2.97 2.47 -3.79
C ILE A 74 -3.86 3.49 -3.07
N ALA A 75 -4.26 4.56 -3.75
CA ALA A 75 -5.10 5.60 -3.17
C ALA A 75 -6.48 5.07 -2.75
N ASP A 76 -7.13 4.30 -3.62
CA ASP A 76 -8.44 3.68 -3.37
C ASP A 76 -8.39 2.69 -2.21
N HIS A 77 -7.41 1.78 -2.22
CA HIS A 77 -7.22 0.79 -1.16
C HIS A 77 -6.95 1.44 0.20
N ASN A 78 -6.12 2.49 0.23
CA ASN A 78 -5.85 3.22 1.47
C ASN A 78 -7.10 3.96 1.96
N ALA A 79 -7.88 4.59 1.07
CA ALA A 79 -9.12 5.26 1.43
C ALA A 79 -10.14 4.27 2.03
N TYR A 80 -10.27 3.09 1.44
CA TYR A 80 -11.13 2.02 1.93
C TYR A 80 -10.76 1.60 3.36
N HIS A 81 -9.49 1.30 3.62
CA HIS A 81 -9.05 0.88 4.95
C HIS A 81 -9.06 2.01 5.98
N VAL A 82 -8.78 3.25 5.59
CA VAL A 82 -8.94 4.41 6.49
C VAL A 82 -10.41 4.55 6.91
N GLY A 83 -11.35 4.35 5.99
CA GLY A 83 -12.78 4.31 6.30
C GLY A 83 -13.14 3.23 7.32
N GLN A 84 -12.60 2.02 7.17
CA GLN A 84 -12.80 0.93 8.14
C GLN A 84 -12.24 1.28 9.52
N ILE A 85 -11.04 1.86 9.60
CA ILE A 85 -10.42 2.28 10.87
C ILE A 85 -11.28 3.34 11.56
N VAL A 86 -11.73 4.35 10.82
CA VAL A 86 -12.61 5.41 11.33
C VAL A 86 -13.93 4.83 11.86
N LEU A 87 -14.55 3.92 11.12
CA LEU A 87 -15.78 3.24 11.53
C LEU A 87 -15.57 2.48 12.86
N VAL A 88 -14.49 1.70 12.97
CA VAL A 88 -14.18 0.96 14.20
C VAL A 88 -13.95 1.91 15.37
N ARG A 89 -13.21 3.01 15.18
CA ARG A 89 -13.02 4.04 16.21
C ARG A 89 -14.36 4.62 16.67
N GLN A 90 -15.28 4.88 15.75
CA GLN A 90 -16.62 5.36 16.07
C GLN A 90 -17.43 4.38 16.90
N LEU A 91 -17.44 3.10 16.51
CA LEU A 91 -18.17 2.05 17.24
C LEU A 91 -17.61 1.82 18.64
N LEU A 92 -16.32 2.03 18.84
CA LEU A 92 -15.64 1.89 20.14
C LEU A 92 -15.66 3.17 20.99
N GLY A 93 -16.19 4.29 20.48
CA GLY A 93 -16.11 5.58 21.18
C GLY A 93 -14.69 6.13 21.33
N ALA A 94 -13.74 5.67 20.50
CA ALA A 94 -12.31 5.99 20.59
C ALA A 94 -11.95 7.25 19.77
N TRP A 95 -12.59 8.38 20.07
CA TRP A 95 -12.38 9.67 19.39
C TRP A 95 -11.51 10.68 20.16
N GLU A 96 -11.21 10.38 21.41
CA GLU A 96 -10.29 11.18 22.25
C GLU A 96 -8.85 11.16 21.74
#